data_AF-A0A673G5I2-F1
#
_entry.id   AF-A0A673G5I2-F1
#
_cell.length_a   1.000
_cell.length_b   1.000
_cell.length_c   1.000
_cell.angle_alpha   90.00
_cell.angle_beta   90.00
_cell.angle_gamma   90.00
#
_symmetry.space_group_name_H-M   'P 1'
#
loop_
_entity.id
_entity.type
_entity.pdbx_description
1 polymer ?
#
loop_
_entity_poly.entity_id
_entity_poly.type
_entity_poly.pdbx_seq_one_letter_code
_entity_poly.pdbx_strand_id
1 'polypeptide(L)' 'MGDPRKPKGKMSSYAYFVQTCREEHKKKSPEIPVSFSEFSKRCSARWKVRF' A
#
# COMPACT_ATOMS: atom_id res chain seq x y z
N MET A 1 7.41 15.95 5.04
CA MET A 1 7.48 15.36 6.39
C MET A 1 6.46 16.09 7.25
N GLY A 2 5.33 15.46 7.60
CA GLY A 2 4.18 16.12 8.25
C GLY A 2 4.28 16.11 9.78
N ASP A 3 3.75 17.16 10.43
CA ASP A 3 3.73 17.36 11.87
C ASP A 3 3.13 16.14 12.61
N PRO A 4 3.83 15.52 13.57
CA PRO A 4 3.39 14.29 14.23
C PRO A 4 2.12 14.47 15.09
N ARG A 5 1.74 15.72 15.39
CA ARG A 5 0.53 16.05 16.15
C ARG A 5 -0.73 16.12 15.29
N LYS A 6 -0.60 16.10 13.95
CA LYS A 6 -1.76 16.16 13.06
C LYS A 6 -2.36 14.76 12.92
N PRO A 7 -3.66 14.56 13.19
CA PRO A 7 -4.28 13.27 12.99
C PRO A 7 -4.11 12.85 11.52
N LYS A 8 -3.61 11.63 11.29
CA LYS A 8 -3.54 11.04 9.95
C LYS A 8 -4.96 11.04 9.40
N GLY A 9 -5.18 11.78 8.32
CA GLY A 9 -6.50 11.96 7.71
C GLY A 9 -7.17 10.63 7.38
N LYS A 10 -8.48 10.67 7.10
CA LYS A 10 -9.25 9.48 6.73
C LYS A 10 -8.55 8.73 5.58
N MET A 11 -8.25 7.44 5.78
CA MET A 11 -7.67 6.62 4.72
C MET A 11 -8.65 6.50 3.55
N SER A 12 -8.18 6.81 2.34
CA SER A 12 -8.92 6.53 1.11
C SER A 12 -9.05 5.02 0.88
N SER A 13 -10.04 4.58 0.09
CA SER A 13 -10.22 3.19 -0.33
C SER A 13 -8.94 2.62 -0.96
N TYR A 14 -8.24 3.42 -1.76
CA TYR A 14 -6.94 3.03 -2.33
C TYR A 14 -5.85 2.85 -1.26
N ALA A 15 -5.86 3.66 -0.20
CA ALA A 15 -4.90 3.52 0.90
C ALA A 15 -5.12 2.21 1.69
N TYR A 16 -6.38 1.82 1.90
CA TYR A 16 -6.74 0.52 2.47
C TYR A 16 -6.32 -0.64 1.56
N PHE A 17 -6.50 -0.51 0.25
CA PHE A 17 -6.08 -1.53 -0.72
C PHE A 17 -4.56 -1.73 -0.76
N VAL A 18 -3.80 -0.64 -0.77
CA VAL A 18 -2.33 -0.67 -0.72
C VAL A 18 -1.85 -1.29 0.59
N GLN A 19 -2.54 -1.00 1.71
CA GLN A 19 -2.21 -1.58 3.02
C GLN A 19 -2.45 -3.09 3.03
N THR A 20 -3.61 -3.56 2.57
CA THR A 20 -3.93 -4.99 2.52
C THR A 20 -2.99 -5.75 1.59
N CYS A 21 -2.63 -5.19 0.43
CA CYS A 21 -1.60 -5.77 -0.45
C CYS A 21 -0.24 -5.91 0.26
N ARG A 22 0.10 -4.97 1.15
CA ARG A 22 1.38 -4.97 1.86
C ARG A 22 1.39 -6.01 2.98
N GLU A 23 0.29 -6.16 3.70
CA GLU A 23 0.13 -7.20 4.72
C GLU A 23 0.17 -8.61 4.12
N GLU A 24 -0.54 -8.83 3.01
CA GLU A 24 -0.47 -10.07 2.23
C GLU A 24 0.97 -10.40 1.81
N HIS A 25 1.70 -9.41 1.30
CA HIS A 25 3.09 -9.59 0.89
C HIS A 25 3.99 -9.93 2.08
N LYS A 26 3.83 -9.24 3.22
CA LYS A 26 4.57 -9.56 4.45
C LYS A 26 4.28 -10.98 4.95
N LYS A 27 3.04 -11.46 4.84
CA LYS A 27 2.66 -12.81 5.28
C LYS A 27 3.23 -13.91 4.38
N LYS A 28 3.28 -13.68 3.06
CA LYS A 28 3.74 -14.67 2.08
C LYS A 28 5.25 -14.63 1.84
N SER A 29 5.87 -13.47 1.94
CA SER A 29 7.30 -13.27 1.74
C SER A 29 7.80 -12.10 2.59
N PRO A 30 8.02 -12.34 3.90
CA PRO A 30 8.59 -11.33 4.79
C PRO A 30 10.04 -10.97 4.42
N GLU A 31 10.75 -11.87 3.74
CA GLU A 31 12.17 -11.72 3.41
C GLU A 31 12.42 -10.95 2.11
N ILE A 32 11.41 -10.77 1.25
CA ILE A 32 11.56 -10.07 -0.03
C ILE A 32 11.25 -8.59 0.18
N PRO A 33 12.26 -7.70 0.18
CA PRO A 33 12.02 -6.26 0.24
C PRO A 33 11.43 -5.79 -1.09
N VAL A 34 10.12 -5.54 -1.10
CA VAL A 34 9.47 -4.88 -2.24
C VAL A 34 9.73 -3.38 -2.21
N SER A 35 10.39 -2.88 -3.26
CA SER A 35 10.55 -1.45 -3.51
C SER A 35 9.19 -0.77 -3.63
N PHE A 36 9.04 0.42 -3.03
CA PHE A 36 7.80 1.20 -3.11
C PHE A 36 7.39 1.51 -4.55
N SER A 37 8.35 1.75 -5.44
CA SER A 37 8.09 2.01 -6.86
C SER A 37 7.46 0.80 -7.54
N GLU A 38 8.00 -0.38 -7.28
CA GLU A 38 7.51 -1.62 -7.88
C GLU A 38 6.16 -2.04 -7.28
N PHE A 39 6.01 -1.89 -5.97
CA PHE A 39 4.77 -2.14 -5.26
C PHE A 39 3.64 -1.21 -5.72
N SER A 40 3.92 0.09 -5.89
CA SER A 40 2.96 1.07 -6.40
C SER A 40 2.50 0.74 -7.82
N LYS A 41 3.42 0.32 -8.71
CA LYS A 41 3.07 -0.13 -10.07
C LYS A 41 2.18 -1.37 -10.05
N ARG A 42 2.51 -2.38 -9.24
CA ARG A 42 1.70 -3.60 -9.10
C ARG A 42 0.31 -3.32 -8.52
N CYS A 43 0.23 -2.51 -7.46
CA CYS A 43 -1.04 -2.13 -6.84
C CYS A 43 -1.91 -1.29 -7.77
N SER A 44 -1.32 -0.31 -8.46
CA SER A 44 -2.07 0.54 -9.40
C SER A 44 -2.57 -0.23 -10.62
N ALA A 45 -1.77 -1.16 -11.18
CA ALA A 45 -2.22 -2.04 -12.26
C ALA A 45 -3.40 -2.92 -11.81
N ARG A 46 -3.29 -3.56 -10.63
CA ARG A 46 -4.35 -4.42 -10.09
C ARG A 46 -5.62 -3.65 -9.73
N TRP A 47 -5.46 -2.42 -9.24
CA TRP A 47 -6.57 -1.53 -8.92
C TRP A 47 -7.38 -1.18 -10.17
N LYS A 48 -6.72 -0.74 -11.25
CA LYS A 48 -7.36 -0.39 -12.54
C LYS A 48 -8.08 -1.54 -13.25
N VAL A 49 -7.73 -2.79 -12.93
CA VAL A 49 -8.39 -3.97 -13.52
C VAL A 49 -9.66 -4.36 -12.76
N ARG A 50 -9.78 -3.92 -11.51
CA ARG A 50 -10.89 -4.28 -10.60
C ARG A 50 -11.85 -3.11 -10.31
N PHE A 51 -11.47 -1.90 -10.71
CA PHE A 51 -12.23 -0.66 -10.59
C PHE A 51 -12.22 0.09 -11.92
#